data_AF-A0A2G8K457-F1
#
_entry.id   AF-A0A2G8K457-F1
#
_cell.length_a   1.000
_cell.length_b   1.000
_cell.length_c   1.000
_cell.angle_alpha   90.00
_cell.angle_beta   90.00
_cell.angle_gamma   90.00
#
_symmetry.space_group_name_H-M   'P 1'
#
loop_
_entity.id
_entity.type
_entity.pdbx_description
1 polymer ?
#
loop_
_entity_poly.entity_id
_entity_poly.type
_entity_poly.pdbx_seq_one_letter_code
_entity_poly.pdbx_strand_id
1 'polypeptide(L)'
;MMEPGVLLITANLGTLFEKPQEMLEVWMSKLYETIEKFNPSFIALHCQEVGGKKFKKCMKEVSSFVSHLMRSSSMEQYDRAAMYLDEDFTLDNHFTALGNIYFVHNSVKNIQCFDFK
;
A
#
# COMPACT_ATOMS: atom_id res chain seq x y z
N MET A 1 -23.54 -16.22 -0.04
CA MET A 1 -22.57 -15.12 -0.20
C MET A 1 -21.25 -15.62 0.36
N MET A 2 -20.12 -15.38 -0.30
CA MET A 2 -18.82 -15.70 0.30
C MET A 2 -18.66 -14.90 1.60
N GLU A 3 -18.13 -15.53 2.64
CA GLU A 3 -17.85 -14.84 3.88
C GLU A 3 -16.84 -13.72 3.65
N PRO A 4 -16.95 -12.58 4.36
CA PRO A 4 -16.03 -11.49 4.17
C PRO A 4 -14.60 -11.92 4.54
N GLY A 5 -13.71 -11.92 3.55
CA GLY A 5 -12.36 -12.46 3.69
C GLY A 5 -11.32 -11.44 4.13
N VAL A 6 -10.10 -11.93 4.35
CA VAL A 6 -8.89 -11.13 4.56
C VAL A 6 -7.99 -11.31 3.34
N LEU A 7 -7.44 -10.23 2.82
CA LEU A 7 -6.46 -10.25 1.73
C LEU A 7 -5.09 -9.81 2.25
N LEU A 8 -4.13 -10.72 2.22
CA LEU A 8 -2.74 -10.45 2.56
C LEU A 8 -1.93 -10.37 1.28
N ILE A 9 -1.30 -9.23 1.04
CA ILE A 9 -0.53 -8.92 -0.16
C ILE A 9 0.88 -8.56 0.27
N THR A 10 1.87 -9.13 -0.40
CA THR A 10 3.27 -8.71 -0.26
C THR A 10 3.82 -8.34 -1.62
N ALA A 11 4.60 -7.26 -1.69
CA ALA A 11 5.24 -6.84 -2.92
C ALA A 11 6.58 -6.17 -2.66
N ASN A 12 7.60 -6.63 -3.37
CA ASN A 12 8.84 -5.87 -3.52
C ASN A 12 8.60 -4.78 -4.59
N LEU A 13 8.67 -3.53 -4.16
CA LEU A 13 8.35 -2.36 -4.97
C LEU A 13 9.60 -1.64 -5.51
N GLY A 14 10.80 -2.19 -5.28
CA GLY A 14 12.04 -1.49 -5.63
C GLY A 14 12.12 -1.13 -7.12
N THR A 15 11.80 -2.10 -7.99
CA THR A 15 11.75 -1.87 -9.45
C THR A 15 10.56 -1.01 -9.88
N LEU A 16 9.44 -1.08 -9.16
CA LEU A 16 8.26 -0.23 -9.40
C LEU A 16 8.65 1.25 -9.28
N PHE A 17 9.39 1.61 -8.23
CA PHE A 17 9.82 2.99 -7.99
C PHE A 17 11.01 3.43 -8.85
N GLU A 18 11.80 2.50 -9.39
CA GLU A 18 12.87 2.81 -10.35
C GLU A 18 12.35 3.01 -11.78
N LYS A 19 11.22 2.38 -12.13
CA LYS A 19 10.58 2.45 -13.46
C LYS A 19 9.06 2.71 -13.38
N PRO A 20 8.63 3.80 -12.72
CA PRO A 20 7.20 4.02 -12.46
C PRO A 20 6.38 4.20 -13.73
N GLN A 21 6.96 4.78 -14.80
CA GLN A 21 6.27 4.98 -16.08
C GLN A 21 5.93 3.66 -16.79
N GLU A 22 6.68 2.60 -16.53
CA GLU A 22 6.48 1.28 -17.16
C GLU A 22 5.60 0.37 -16.29
N MET A 23 5.76 0.45 -14.96
CA MET A 23 5.26 -0.59 -14.06
C MET A 23 4.09 -0.14 -13.18
N LEU A 24 3.97 1.17 -12.87
CA LEU A 24 3.00 1.64 -11.87
C LEU A 24 1.56 1.32 -12.27
N GLU A 25 1.14 1.72 -13.47
CA GLU A 25 -0.21 1.50 -13.98
C GLU A 25 -0.57 0.01 -14.03
N VAL A 26 0.34 -0.82 -14.54
CA VAL A 26 0.11 -2.28 -14.68
C VAL A 26 -0.01 -2.94 -13.30
N TRP A 27 0.87 -2.57 -12.37
CA TRP A 27 0.85 -3.12 -11.02
C TRP A 27 -0.42 -2.71 -10.26
N MET A 28 -0.80 -1.43 -10.33
CA MET A 28 -2.01 -0.90 -9.68
C MET A 28 -3.27 -1.53 -10.26
N SER A 29 -3.36 -1.66 -11.59
CA SER A 29 -4.45 -2.37 -12.24
C SER A 29 -4.58 -3.79 -11.70
N LYS A 30 -3.47 -4.53 -11.58
CA LYS A 30 -3.52 -5.91 -11.09
C LYS A 30 -3.91 -6.01 -9.62
N LEU A 31 -3.47 -5.07 -8.80
CA LEU A 31 -3.87 -4.94 -7.41
C LEU A 31 -5.40 -4.75 -7.32
N TYR A 32 -5.96 -3.80 -8.08
CA TYR A 32 -7.38 -3.50 -8.04
C TYR A 32 -8.25 -4.64 -8.56
N GLU A 33 -7.87 -5.28 -9.69
CA GLU A 33 -8.54 -6.48 -10.17
C GLU A 33 -8.61 -7.58 -9.09
N THR A 34 -7.54 -7.72 -8.31
CA THR A 34 -7.46 -8.71 -7.22
C THR A 34 -8.41 -8.33 -6.08
N ILE A 35 -8.40 -7.06 -5.66
CA ILE A 35 -9.26 -6.54 -4.60
C ILE A 35 -10.73 -6.68 -4.98
N GLU A 36 -11.11 -6.28 -6.20
CA GLU A 36 -12.48 -6.38 -6.70
C GLU A 36 -12.95 -7.83 -6.80
N LYS A 37 -12.09 -8.74 -7.28
CA LYS A 37 -12.40 -10.17 -7.39
C LYS A 37 -12.72 -10.80 -6.04
N PHE A 38 -11.94 -10.48 -5.01
CA PHE A 38 -12.06 -11.13 -3.70
C PHE A 38 -12.97 -10.37 -2.72
N ASN A 39 -13.16 -9.06 -2.95
CA ASN A 39 -13.94 -8.15 -2.11
C ASN A 39 -13.74 -8.37 -0.59
N PRO A 40 -12.48 -8.33 -0.09
CA PRO A 40 -12.19 -8.62 1.30
C PRO A 40 -12.73 -7.55 2.25
N SER A 41 -12.99 -7.92 3.51
CA SER A 41 -13.28 -6.94 4.56
C SER A 41 -12.04 -6.23 5.10
N PHE A 42 -10.85 -6.82 4.89
CA PHE A 42 -9.58 -6.27 5.34
C PHE A 42 -8.48 -6.59 4.33
N ILE A 43 -7.65 -5.59 4.04
CA ILE A 43 -6.47 -5.73 3.19
C ILE A 43 -5.24 -5.34 4.02
N ALA A 44 -4.24 -6.21 4.04
CA ALA A 44 -2.90 -5.88 4.48
C ALA A 44 -1.95 -5.96 3.28
N LEU A 45 -1.32 -4.84 2.97
CA LEU A 45 -0.32 -4.70 1.93
C LEU A 45 1.04 -4.44 2.59
N HIS A 46 1.88 -5.46 2.59
CA HIS A 46 3.27 -5.41 3.03
C HIS A 46 4.18 -5.08 1.84
N CYS A 47 4.89 -3.98 1.94
CA CYS A 47 5.77 -3.46 0.90
C CYS A 47 7.23 -3.58 1.34
N GLN A 48 8.05 -4.20 0.48
CA GLN A 48 9.49 -4.18 0.59
C GLN A 48 10.10 -3.21 -0.43
N GLU A 49 11.28 -2.67 -0.12
CA GLU A 49 12.00 -1.74 -1.00
C GLU A 49 11.18 -0.50 -1.39
N VAL A 50 10.39 0.03 -0.46
CA VAL A 50 9.66 1.29 -0.67
C VAL A 50 10.64 2.41 -1.01
N GLY A 51 10.42 3.13 -2.12
CA GLY A 51 11.37 4.12 -2.65
C GLY A 51 12.55 3.53 -3.44
N GLY A 52 12.73 2.21 -3.46
CA GLY A 52 13.79 1.54 -4.21
C GLY A 52 15.22 1.89 -3.75
N LYS A 53 16.23 1.46 -4.53
CA LYS A 53 17.64 1.68 -4.18
C LYS A 53 18.09 3.13 -4.30
N LYS A 54 17.31 3.95 -5.01
CA LYS A 54 17.55 5.38 -5.24
C LYS A 54 16.52 6.24 -4.53
N PHE A 55 16.19 5.87 -3.30
CA PHE A 55 15.10 6.44 -2.49
C PHE A 55 15.04 7.98 -2.47
N LYS A 56 16.18 8.69 -2.37
CA LYS A 56 16.23 10.17 -2.41
C LYS A 56 15.63 10.77 -3.70
N LYS A 57 15.63 10.03 -4.80
CA LYS A 57 15.07 10.44 -6.11
C LYS A 57 13.64 9.94 -6.33
N CYS A 58 13.19 8.95 -5.56
CA CYS A 58 11.91 8.26 -5.78
C CYS A 58 10.80 8.71 -4.82
N MET A 59 11.06 9.72 -3.98
CA MET A 59 10.08 10.31 -3.04
C MET A 59 8.75 10.66 -3.68
N LYS A 60 8.82 11.32 -4.85
CA LYS A 60 7.64 11.71 -5.61
C LYS A 60 6.83 10.49 -6.04
N GLU A 61 7.49 9.38 -6.33
CA GLU A 61 6.86 8.14 -6.79
C GLU A 61 6.18 7.38 -5.65
N VAL A 62 6.76 7.41 -4.43
CA VAL A 62 6.10 6.89 -3.22
C VAL A 62 4.82 7.70 -2.93
N SER A 63 4.89 9.03 -2.99
CA SER A 63 3.72 9.89 -2.81
C SER A 63 2.66 9.66 -3.91
N SER A 64 3.10 9.49 -5.17
CA SER A 64 2.22 9.15 -6.30
C SER A 64 1.50 7.81 -6.08
N PHE A 65 2.24 6.79 -5.63
CA PHE A 65 1.70 5.47 -5.31
C PHE A 65 0.64 5.54 -4.20
N VAL A 66 0.92 6.24 -3.10
CA VAL A 66 -0.05 6.46 -2.01
C VAL A 66 -1.28 7.20 -2.52
N SER A 67 -1.09 8.27 -3.30
CA SER A 67 -2.19 9.04 -3.89
C SER A 67 -3.08 8.19 -4.79
N HIS A 68 -2.50 7.31 -5.61
CA HIS A 68 -3.26 6.40 -6.46
C HIS A 68 -4.11 5.43 -5.64
N LEU A 69 -3.56 4.83 -4.57
CA LEU A 69 -4.32 3.95 -3.68
C LEU A 69 -5.51 4.68 -3.04
N MET A 70 -5.29 5.89 -2.54
CA MET A 70 -6.30 6.66 -1.81
C MET A 70 -7.40 7.24 -2.71
N ARG A 71 -7.15 7.37 -4.02
CA ARG A 71 -8.07 8.01 -4.99
C ARG A 71 -8.76 7.04 -5.94
N SER A 72 -8.41 5.75 -5.89
CA SER A 72 -8.98 4.75 -6.78
C SER A 72 -10.45 4.48 -6.46
N SER A 73 -11.30 4.42 -7.49
CA SER A 73 -12.70 4.03 -7.34
C SER A 73 -12.84 2.59 -6.82
N SER A 74 -11.90 1.70 -7.16
CA SER A 74 -11.86 0.32 -6.65
C SER A 74 -11.62 0.24 -5.15
N MET A 75 -11.19 1.35 -4.53
CA MET A 75 -10.91 1.46 -3.10
C MET A 75 -12.00 2.24 -2.34
N GLU A 76 -13.06 2.73 -3.00
CA GLU A 76 -14.07 3.62 -2.41
C GLU A 76 -14.75 3.03 -1.16
N GLN A 77 -14.94 1.71 -1.12
CA GLN A 77 -15.57 1.03 0.01
C GLN A 77 -14.63 0.83 1.21
N TYR A 78 -13.33 1.09 1.04
CA TYR A 78 -12.31 0.99 2.08
C TYR A 78 -12.04 2.37 2.68
N ASP A 79 -12.99 2.84 3.47
CA ASP A 79 -13.05 4.20 4.03
C ASP A 79 -12.05 4.48 5.15
N ARG A 80 -11.34 3.45 5.63
CA ARG A 80 -10.36 3.55 6.71
C ARG A 80 -9.06 2.91 6.28
N ALA A 81 -7.97 3.64 6.46
CA ALA A 81 -6.63 3.19 6.14
C ALA A 81 -5.65 3.54 7.26
N ALA A 82 -4.65 2.68 7.45
CA ALA A 82 -3.47 2.96 8.27
C ALA A 82 -2.23 2.65 7.45
N MET A 83 -1.31 3.60 7.34
CA MET A 83 -0.10 3.49 6.52
C MET A 83 1.12 3.78 7.39
N TYR A 84 2.06 2.86 7.39
CA TYR A 84 3.33 2.95 8.09
C TYR A 84 4.41 2.78 7.05
N LEU A 85 4.88 3.90 6.51
CA LEU A 85 5.92 3.94 5.50
C LEU A 85 7.17 4.54 6.13
N ASP A 86 8.32 3.96 5.82
CA ASP A 86 9.58 4.60 6.15
C ASP A 86 9.78 5.83 5.23
N GLU A 87 9.43 7.00 5.76
CA GLU A 87 9.49 8.27 5.05
C GLU A 87 10.72 9.13 5.43
N ASP A 88 11.57 8.67 6.37
CA ASP A 88 12.78 9.40 6.75
C ASP A 88 13.99 8.96 5.93
N PHE A 89 14.03 9.50 4.74
CA PHE A 89 15.09 9.32 3.76
C PHE A 89 16.28 10.28 3.98
N THR A 90 16.31 11.01 5.10
CA THR A 90 17.38 11.98 5.38
C THR A 90 18.57 11.33 6.10
N LEU A 91 18.34 10.19 6.76
CA LEU A 91 19.34 9.46 7.52
C LEU A 91 19.62 8.10 6.86
N ASP A 92 20.69 8.04 6.07
CA ASP A 92 21.11 6.83 5.32
C ASP A 92 21.31 5.59 6.23
N ASN A 93 21.53 5.78 7.53
CA ASN A 93 21.75 4.71 8.51
C ASN A 93 20.46 4.19 9.17
N HIS A 94 19.32 4.85 8.97
CA HIS A 94 18.04 4.49 9.59
C HIS A 94 16.96 4.09 8.59
N PHE A 95 17.24 4.23 7.30
CA PHE A 95 16.30 3.88 6.25
C PHE A 95 16.19 2.35 6.07
N THR A 96 14.99 1.83 6.29
CA THR A 96 14.63 0.41 6.22
C THR A 96 13.95 0.02 4.90
N ALA A 97 13.40 0.98 4.16
CA ALA A 97 12.63 0.75 2.93
C ALA A 97 11.41 -0.18 3.12
N LEU A 98 10.87 -0.25 4.34
CA LEU A 98 9.68 -1.06 4.64
C LEU A 98 8.42 -0.20 4.61
N GLY A 99 7.31 -0.82 4.24
CA GLY A 99 6.00 -0.20 4.28
C GLY A 99 4.91 -1.20 4.63
N ASN A 100 3.96 -0.77 5.47
CA ASN A 100 2.73 -1.51 5.72
C ASN A 100 1.54 -0.59 5.45
N ILE A 101 0.60 -1.06 4.65
CA ILE A 101 -0.62 -0.34 4.32
C ILE A 101 -1.79 -1.26 4.61
N TYR A 102 -2.70 -0.79 5.46
CA TYR A 102 -3.89 -1.52 5.85
C TYR A 102 -5.13 -0.76 5.36
N PHE A 103 -6.07 -1.48 4.76
CA PHE A 103 -7.36 -0.94 4.36
C PHE A 103 -8.48 -1.75 5.00
N VAL A 104 -9.49 -1.05 5.52
CA VAL A 104 -10.65 -1.68 6.17
C VAL A 104 -11.93 -1.31 5.43
N HIS A 105 -12.66 -2.33 4.99
CA HIS A 105 -13.93 -2.15 4.29
C HIS A 105 -14.99 -1.55 5.23
N ASN A 106 -15.85 -0.67 4.72
CA ASN A 106 -16.88 0.08 5.47
C ASN A 106 -17.87 -0.80 6.27
N SER A 107 -17.97 -2.08 5.93
CA SER A 107 -18.78 -3.09 6.62
C SER A 107 -18.25 -3.43 8.01
N VAL A 108 -16.94 -3.32 8.26
CA VAL A 108 -16.32 -3.62 9.56
C VAL A 108 -16.56 -2.45 10.51
N LYS A 109 -17.14 -2.68 11.70
CA LYS A 109 -17.51 -1.60 12.63
C LYS A 109 -16.58 -1.45 13.82
N ASN A 110 -16.10 -2.56 14.38
CA ASN A 110 -15.26 -2.55 15.58
C ASN A 110 -13.78 -2.65 15.20
N ILE A 111 -13.12 -1.50 15.06
CA ILE A 111 -11.71 -1.41 14.67
C ILE A 111 -10.93 -0.81 15.82
N GLN A 112 -9.84 -1.46 16.21
CA GLN A 112 -8.93 -0.98 17.23
C GLN A 112 -7.53 -0.97 16.63
N CYS A 113 -6.78 0.11 16.86
CA CYS A 113 -5.40 0.26 16.45
C CYS A 113 -4.60 0.74 17.64
N PHE A 114 -3.46 0.11 17.89
CA PHE A 114 -2.57 0.44 18.99
C PHE A 114 -1.16 0.64 18.45
N ASP A 115 -0.53 1.72 18.87
CA ASP A 115 0.89 1.99 18.69
C ASP A 115 1.51 2.06 20.08
N PHE A 116 2.13 0.96 20.52
CA PHE A 116 2.77 0.88 21.82
C PHE A 116 4.17 1.48 21.72
N LYS A 117 4.45 2.51 22.51
CA LYS A 117 5.74 3.20 22.59
C LYS A 117 6.60 2.66 23.73
#